data_AF-A0A511TGL0-F1
#
_entry.id   AF-A0A511TGL0-F1
#
_cell.length_a   1.000
_cell.length_b   1.000
_cell.length_c   1.000
_cell.angle_alpha   90.00
_cell.angle_beta   90.00
_cell.angle_gamma   90.00
#
_symmetry.space_group_name_H-M   'P 1'
#
loop_
_entity.id
_entity.type
_entity.pdbx_description
1 polymer ?
#
loop_
_entity_poly.entity_id
_entity_poly.type
_entity_poly.pdbx_seq_one_letter_code
_entity_poly.pdbx_strand_id
1 'polypeptide(L)'
;MDPSVAEDSASQVTQGLNTQVTGTSPVTFVTSSGNVTTPYDQSATSVVAYTRDSTTGAFTAYPGSGAADGSISVPNVPSGRIYLKVGSRYLVSTGRTFDLGSTEWGRDGSFASLSTPVTVSASGLSAWQSGDYLDMYSLNPGAFGYLYGNEAGFPLAGATSFSALNFDYANMLNPLLLDSSLGDVFSLAQMRLQSSPNGVPYRSMHKVLSANLTQTEGQSASVSGTFTQPAATGTFAVDWRRSAFDALRAQVNPSAVSTYNEIWMSARPAAVGQALASISGPPLLVKLNPDALKTDIVTGNMAYNNPLPATWQKVALAAAGFTKTYSLGTATPVTMSVDIRVDQEASAFSSAPVEPLIGPVQAPLVNTRGAFQNLTGVGTDASLRWSKPLIGTATNYVVNIYRLSTSNGATVATRVTSLHTDLQSVYLPPGVLQAGQTYFAEIQSWYQPGSDLATSPFKRALPRARASVLTGMFSP
;
A
#
# COMPACT_ATOMS: atom_id res chain seq x y z
N MET A 1 -5.42 12.53 38.98
CA MET A 1 -3.94 12.42 38.91
C MET A 1 -3.66 11.05 38.32
N ASP A 2 -3.29 11.04 37.05
CA ASP A 2 -2.89 9.86 36.29
C ASP A 2 -1.64 10.27 35.51
N PRO A 3 -0.44 9.74 35.82
CA PRO A 3 0.81 10.19 35.25
C PRO A 3 1.32 9.20 34.20
N SER A 4 1.01 9.44 32.92
CA SER A 4 1.86 8.95 31.81
C SER A 4 1.49 9.60 30.48
N VAL A 5 1.58 10.93 30.42
CA VAL A 5 1.84 11.64 29.17
C VAL A 5 3.32 11.95 29.21
N ALA A 6 4.09 11.46 28.25
CA ALA A 6 5.45 11.96 28.06
C ALA A 6 5.34 13.41 27.59
N GLU A 7 5.29 14.34 28.55
CA GLU A 7 5.55 15.74 28.30
C GLU A 7 7.00 15.88 27.81
N ASP A 8 7.19 16.80 26.87
CA ASP A 8 8.45 17.17 26.22
C ASP A 8 9.46 17.73 27.26
N SER A 9 10.00 16.83 28.08
CA SER A 9 10.94 17.11 29.16
C SER A 9 12.34 16.74 28.72
N ALA A 10 12.80 17.35 27.63
CA ALA A 10 14.20 17.42 27.27
C ALA A 10 14.53 18.84 26.79
N SER A 11 14.24 19.83 27.63
CA SER A 11 14.69 21.21 27.41
C SER A 11 16.11 21.41 27.95
N GLN A 12 16.97 21.89 27.04
CA GLN A 12 18.20 22.68 27.27
C GLN A 12 19.49 21.91 27.67
N VAL A 13 20.34 21.66 26.67
CA VAL A 13 21.67 22.29 26.41
C VAL A 13 22.15 21.73 25.05
N THR A 14 21.87 22.39 23.92
CA THR A 14 22.84 23.23 23.21
C THR A 14 22.10 24.11 22.20
N GLN A 15 21.97 25.41 22.45
CA GLN A 15 21.92 26.38 21.36
C GLN A 15 23.30 26.38 20.70
N GLY A 16 23.40 26.08 19.41
CA GLY A 16 24.62 26.36 18.65
C GLY A 16 25.02 25.38 17.53
N LEU A 17 24.45 24.17 17.44
CA LEU A 17 24.77 23.28 16.33
C LEU A 17 23.71 23.39 15.24
N ASN A 18 23.97 24.30 14.32
CA ASN A 18 23.36 24.27 13.00
C ASN A 18 23.85 23.01 12.29
N THR A 19 22.94 22.06 12.10
CA THR A 19 23.24 20.77 11.49
C THR A 19 22.75 20.74 10.04
N GLN A 20 23.44 19.98 9.21
CA GLN A 20 22.97 19.65 7.88
C GLN A 20 21.99 18.49 7.98
N VAL A 21 20.82 18.61 7.35
CA VAL A 21 19.91 17.49 7.09
C VAL A 21 20.25 16.93 5.72
N THR A 22 20.44 15.62 5.62
CA THR A 22 20.77 14.94 4.37
C THR A 22 19.83 13.77 4.10
N GLY A 23 19.77 13.33 2.85
CA GLY A 23 19.12 12.07 2.50
C GLY A 23 19.53 11.58 1.13
N THR A 24 19.29 10.30 0.87
CA THR A 24 19.59 9.64 -0.40
C THR A 24 18.38 8.87 -0.90
N SER A 25 18.18 8.83 -2.21
CA SER A 25 16.99 8.27 -2.84
C SER A 25 17.31 7.23 -3.91
N PRO A 26 18.04 6.14 -3.57
CA PRO A 26 18.28 5.08 -4.55
C PRO A 26 16.98 4.34 -4.89
N VAL A 27 16.79 3.99 -6.15
CA VAL A 27 15.75 3.04 -6.60
C VAL A 27 16.43 1.72 -6.91
N THR A 28 16.08 0.68 -6.16
CA THR A 28 16.51 -0.68 -6.46
C THR A 28 15.44 -1.41 -7.25
N PHE A 29 15.69 -1.66 -8.52
CA PHE A 29 14.89 -2.51 -9.39
C PHE A 29 15.25 -3.97 -9.17
N VAL A 30 14.27 -4.82 -8.90
CA VAL A 30 14.45 -6.27 -8.72
C VAL A 30 13.84 -7.01 -9.89
N THR A 31 14.67 -7.65 -10.71
CA THR A 31 14.26 -8.52 -11.81
C THR A 31 14.57 -9.99 -11.49
N SER A 32 14.18 -10.90 -12.38
CA SER A 32 14.60 -12.31 -12.29
C SER A 32 16.09 -12.53 -12.59
N SER A 33 16.74 -11.59 -13.29
CA SER A 33 18.16 -11.67 -13.68
C SER A 33 19.11 -11.00 -12.69
N GLY A 34 18.60 -10.15 -11.79
CA GLY A 34 19.39 -9.50 -10.75
C GLY A 34 18.77 -8.19 -10.27
N ASN A 35 19.45 -7.54 -9.33
CA ASN A 35 19.04 -6.23 -8.84
C ASN A 35 19.89 -5.14 -9.49
N VAL A 36 19.26 -4.05 -9.91
CA VAL A 36 19.94 -2.84 -10.41
C VAL A 36 19.55 -1.69 -9.51
N THR A 37 20.52 -0.88 -9.06
CA THR A 37 20.25 0.30 -8.25
C THR A 37 20.73 1.55 -8.96
N THR A 38 19.83 2.53 -9.12
CA THR A 38 20.12 3.83 -9.72
C THR A 38 19.67 4.95 -8.79
N PRO A 39 20.28 6.14 -8.85
CA PRO A 39 19.76 7.29 -8.11
C PRO A 39 18.43 7.75 -8.72
N TYR A 40 17.45 8.07 -7.87
CA TYR A 40 16.28 8.83 -8.28
C TYR A 40 16.65 10.31 -8.36
N ASP A 41 16.49 10.94 -9.52
CA ASP A 41 16.79 12.37 -9.69
C ASP A 41 15.90 13.23 -8.77
N GLN A 42 16.52 13.89 -7.79
CA GLN A 42 15.84 14.78 -6.84
C GLN A 42 15.92 16.26 -7.23
N SER A 43 16.50 16.61 -8.38
CA SER A 43 16.74 18.00 -8.80
C SER A 43 15.45 18.83 -8.92
N ALA A 44 14.33 18.20 -9.29
CA ALA A 44 13.01 18.82 -9.37
C ALA A 44 12.20 18.74 -8.06
N THR A 45 12.72 18.07 -7.03
CA THR A 45 11.98 17.87 -5.77
C THR A 45 12.08 19.09 -4.88
N SER A 46 10.92 19.58 -4.42
CA SER A 46 10.88 20.60 -3.36
C SER A 46 11.36 20.00 -2.04
N VAL A 47 12.46 20.53 -1.50
CA VAL A 47 13.06 20.12 -0.23
C VAL A 47 13.08 21.31 0.74
N VAL A 48 12.43 21.17 1.89
CA VAL A 48 12.40 22.18 2.96
C VAL A 48 12.37 21.48 4.30
N ALA A 49 13.22 21.86 5.25
CA ALA A 49 13.01 21.46 6.65
C ALA A 49 12.24 22.56 7.38
N TYR A 50 11.25 22.20 8.18
CA TYR A 50 10.62 23.13 9.11
C TYR A 50 10.96 22.76 10.55
N THR A 51 11.28 23.75 11.36
CA THR A 51 11.23 23.64 12.83
C THR A 51 9.98 24.33 13.33
N ARG A 52 9.49 23.95 14.51
CA ARG A 52 8.37 24.60 15.16
C ARG A 52 8.81 25.12 16.52
N ASP A 53 8.62 26.40 16.76
CA ASP A 53 8.87 27.01 18.05
C ASP A 53 7.80 26.53 19.07
N SER A 54 8.25 25.98 20.19
CA SER A 54 7.34 25.40 21.20
C SER A 54 6.55 26.45 21.98
N THR A 55 7.02 27.70 22.02
CA THR A 55 6.42 28.80 22.80
C THR A 55 5.40 29.57 21.99
N THR A 56 5.75 29.93 20.76
CA THR A 56 4.92 30.72 19.84
C THR A 56 4.08 29.85 18.92
N GLY A 57 4.48 28.58 18.72
CA GLY A 57 3.85 27.68 17.77
C GLY A 57 4.19 27.93 16.31
N ALA A 58 5.01 28.95 16.02
CA ALA A 58 5.37 29.34 14.67
C ALA A 58 6.29 28.32 14.01
N PHE A 59 6.11 28.09 12.70
CA PHE A 59 7.04 27.31 11.89
C PHE A 59 8.10 28.20 11.26
N THR A 60 9.36 27.77 11.30
CA THR A 60 10.46 28.39 10.56
C THR A 60 10.93 27.45 9.46
N ALA A 61 11.02 27.95 8.23
CA ALA A 61 11.43 27.19 7.06
C ALA A 61 12.93 27.33 6.78
N TYR A 62 13.58 26.20 6.50
CA TYR A 62 14.98 26.11 6.10
C TYR A 62 15.01 25.52 4.68
N PRO A 63 15.36 26.32 3.66
CA PRO A 63 15.36 25.86 2.28
C PRO A 63 16.47 24.84 2.06
N GLY A 64 16.15 23.77 1.33
CA GLY A 64 17.10 22.77 0.88
C GLY A 64 17.13 22.63 -0.64
N SER A 65 17.93 21.68 -1.10
CA SER A 65 18.03 21.30 -2.50
C SER A 65 18.04 19.78 -2.65
N GLY A 66 17.58 19.31 -3.80
CA GLY A 66 17.85 17.97 -4.30
C GLY A 66 18.78 18.01 -5.50
N ALA A 67 19.45 16.89 -5.78
CA ALA A 67 20.39 16.76 -6.88
C ALA A 67 20.10 15.51 -7.74
N ALA A 68 20.64 15.50 -8.95
CA ALA A 68 20.45 14.41 -9.91
C ALA A 68 21.09 13.08 -9.48
N ASP A 69 22.04 13.12 -8.54
CA ASP A 69 22.60 11.92 -7.89
C ASP A 69 21.67 11.32 -6.81
N GLY A 70 20.47 11.87 -6.66
CA GLY A 70 19.44 11.44 -5.70
C GLY A 70 19.70 11.83 -4.26
N SER A 71 20.68 12.71 -4.03
CA SER A 71 20.90 13.33 -2.72
C SER A 71 19.95 14.51 -2.48
N ILE A 72 19.63 14.73 -1.21
CA ILE A 72 19.01 15.98 -0.73
C ILE A 72 19.84 16.57 0.40
N SER A 73 19.81 17.89 0.54
CA SER A 73 20.53 18.62 1.57
C SER A 73 19.74 19.83 2.06
N VAL A 74 19.68 20.04 3.38
CA VAL A 74 19.17 21.26 4.01
C VAL A 74 20.21 21.78 4.99
N PRO A 75 20.89 22.90 4.71
CA PRO A 75 21.89 23.46 5.61
C PRO A 75 21.23 24.24 6.77
N ASN A 76 22.01 24.49 7.81
CA ASN A 76 21.68 25.42 8.89
C ASN A 76 20.38 25.10 9.65
N VAL A 77 20.03 23.83 9.79
CA VAL A 77 18.83 23.41 10.53
C VAL A 77 19.19 23.26 12.02
N PRO A 78 18.53 23.98 12.94
CA PRO A 78 18.77 23.84 14.38
C PRO A 78 18.56 22.40 14.86
N SER A 79 19.19 22.01 15.95
CA SER A 79 18.94 20.70 16.59
C SER A 79 17.48 20.57 17.05
N GLY A 80 17.02 19.33 17.21
CA GLY A 80 15.66 19.00 17.64
C GLY A 80 14.78 18.44 16.52
N ARG A 81 13.48 18.35 16.79
CA ARG A 81 12.55 17.73 15.86
C ARG A 81 12.28 18.63 14.65
N ILE A 82 12.29 18.03 13.46
CA ILE A 82 12.03 18.72 12.20
C ILE A 82 10.82 18.10 11.49
N TYR A 83 10.23 18.87 10.60
CA TYR A 83 9.30 18.42 9.57
C TYR A 83 10.04 18.54 8.23
N LEU A 84 10.74 17.49 7.81
CA LEU A 84 11.41 17.47 6.51
C LEU A 84 10.38 17.23 5.41
N LYS A 85 10.10 18.26 4.61
CA LYS A 85 9.26 18.20 3.43
C LYS A 85 10.08 17.73 2.24
N VAL A 86 9.65 16.63 1.62
CA VAL A 86 10.19 16.11 0.35
C VAL A 86 9.01 15.90 -0.60
N GLY A 87 8.88 16.77 -1.60
CA GLY A 87 7.70 16.82 -2.46
C GLY A 87 6.43 17.11 -1.65
N SER A 88 5.49 16.16 -1.62
CA SER A 88 4.22 16.29 -0.87
C SER A 88 4.21 15.60 0.49
N ARG A 89 5.32 14.95 0.90
CA ARG A 89 5.43 14.20 2.15
C ARG A 89 6.22 14.98 3.19
N TYR A 90 5.89 14.78 4.46
CA TYR A 90 6.66 15.24 5.60
C TYR A 90 7.20 14.06 6.40
N LEU A 91 8.48 14.12 6.75
CA LEU A 91 9.13 13.22 7.69
C LEU A 91 9.35 13.97 9.00
N VAL A 92 8.63 13.57 10.04
CA VAL A 92 8.61 14.24 11.35
C VAL A 92 9.46 13.44 12.32
N SER A 93 10.73 13.83 12.45
CA SER A 93 11.75 13.07 13.17
C SER A 93 12.78 13.99 13.83
N THR A 94 13.53 13.46 14.79
CA THR A 94 14.79 14.08 15.27
C THR A 94 15.99 13.71 14.40
N GLY A 95 15.82 12.75 13.47
CA GLY A 95 16.82 12.34 12.51
C GLY A 95 17.35 13.49 11.65
N ARG A 96 18.59 13.32 11.18
CA ARG A 96 19.29 14.26 10.30
C ARG A 96 19.78 13.61 9.01
N THR A 97 19.68 12.29 8.90
CA THR A 97 19.99 11.53 7.70
C THR A 97 18.80 10.63 7.39
N PHE A 98 18.33 10.69 6.15
CA PHE A 98 17.10 10.02 5.71
C PHE A 98 17.38 9.08 4.54
N ASP A 99 16.87 7.85 4.63
CA ASP A 99 16.89 6.90 3.51
C ASP A 99 15.56 6.99 2.77
N LEU A 100 15.57 7.75 1.68
CA LEU A 100 14.43 7.96 0.79
C LEU A 100 14.42 6.92 -0.34
N GLY A 101 15.25 5.88 -0.25
CA GLY A 101 15.36 4.87 -1.28
C GLY A 101 14.16 3.95 -1.32
N SER A 102 13.69 3.64 -2.53
CA SER A 102 12.65 2.66 -2.77
C SER A 102 13.22 1.38 -3.37
N THR A 103 12.39 0.35 -3.37
CA THR A 103 12.66 -0.89 -4.08
C THR A 103 11.43 -1.16 -4.92
N GLU A 104 11.63 -1.40 -6.20
CA GLU A 104 10.59 -1.59 -7.19
C GLU A 104 10.74 -2.99 -7.78
N TRP A 105 9.61 -3.68 -7.99
CA TRP A 105 9.65 -4.91 -8.75
C TRP A 105 9.69 -4.56 -10.23
N GLY A 106 10.70 -5.06 -10.92
CA GLY A 106 10.80 -5.03 -12.35
C GLY A 106 12.08 -4.36 -12.78
N ARG A 107 12.05 -3.71 -13.95
CA ARG A 107 13.14 -2.95 -14.54
C ARG A 107 12.63 -1.56 -14.90
N ASP A 108 13.56 -0.65 -15.15
CA ASP A 108 13.24 0.64 -15.75
C ASP A 108 12.82 0.49 -17.24
N GLY A 109 12.06 1.45 -17.75
CA GLY A 109 11.54 1.43 -19.12
C GLY A 109 10.29 2.30 -19.34
N SER A 110 9.75 2.21 -20.55
CA SER A 110 8.59 3.00 -20.96
C SER A 110 7.27 2.32 -20.59
N PHE A 111 6.37 3.10 -20.02
CA PHE A 111 5.01 2.68 -19.71
C PHE A 111 4.09 2.83 -20.92
N ALA A 112 3.13 1.93 -21.08
CA ALA A 112 2.04 2.09 -22.03
C ALA A 112 1.07 3.18 -21.50
N SER A 113 1.10 4.36 -22.12
CA SER A 113 0.20 5.49 -21.82
C SER A 113 -0.96 5.61 -22.81
N LEU A 114 -0.85 4.94 -23.96
CA LEU A 114 -1.91 4.80 -24.96
C LEU A 114 -2.49 3.38 -24.92
N SER A 115 -3.74 3.24 -25.36
CA SER A 115 -4.39 1.95 -25.52
C SER A 115 -3.51 1.01 -26.33
N THR A 116 -3.09 -0.09 -25.73
CA THR A 116 -2.12 -1.05 -26.28
C THR A 116 -2.76 -2.45 -26.22
N PRO A 117 -3.63 -2.80 -27.18
CA PRO A 117 -4.40 -4.03 -27.15
C PRO A 117 -3.52 -5.29 -27.25
N VAL A 118 -3.83 -6.31 -26.45
CA VAL A 118 -3.20 -7.63 -26.50
C VAL A 118 -4.27 -8.67 -26.79
N THR A 119 -4.07 -9.45 -27.85
CA THR A 119 -4.92 -10.59 -28.21
C THR A 119 -4.20 -11.90 -27.91
N VAL A 120 -4.85 -12.80 -27.18
CA VAL A 120 -4.28 -14.07 -26.74
C VAL A 120 -5.08 -15.25 -27.29
N SER A 121 -4.36 -16.23 -27.84
CA SER A 121 -4.91 -17.52 -28.26
C SER A 121 -4.19 -18.64 -27.51
N ALA A 122 -4.90 -19.36 -26.65
CA ALA A 122 -4.28 -20.40 -25.84
C ALA A 122 -5.11 -21.68 -25.75
N SER A 123 -4.42 -22.79 -25.55
CA SER A 123 -5.01 -24.10 -25.26
C SER A 123 -4.48 -24.66 -23.93
N GLY A 124 -4.95 -25.84 -23.53
CA GLY A 124 -4.40 -26.56 -22.37
C GLY A 124 -4.95 -26.10 -21.02
N LEU A 125 -5.97 -25.24 -20.98
CA LEU A 125 -6.67 -24.92 -19.74
C LEU A 125 -7.28 -26.18 -19.13
N SER A 126 -7.43 -26.19 -17.81
CA SER A 126 -8.44 -27.08 -17.21
C SER A 126 -9.82 -26.50 -17.52
N ALA A 127 -10.81 -27.38 -17.73
CA ALA A 127 -12.16 -26.99 -18.10
C ALA A 127 -12.66 -25.82 -17.24
N TRP A 128 -12.95 -24.70 -17.90
CA TRP A 128 -13.29 -23.45 -17.24
C TRP A 128 -14.55 -23.59 -16.40
N GLN A 129 -14.59 -22.92 -15.26
CA GLN A 129 -15.75 -22.93 -14.36
C GLN A 129 -16.04 -21.52 -13.85
N SER A 130 -17.28 -21.31 -13.40
CA SER A 130 -17.67 -20.02 -12.82
C SER A 130 -16.80 -19.68 -11.62
N GLY A 131 -16.34 -18.43 -11.56
CA GLY A 131 -15.43 -17.95 -10.53
C GLY A 131 -13.95 -18.18 -10.79
N ASP A 132 -13.55 -18.91 -11.84
CA ASP A 132 -12.17 -18.85 -12.35
C ASP A 132 -11.86 -17.46 -12.91
N TYR A 133 -10.59 -17.09 -12.93
CA TYR A 133 -10.12 -15.86 -13.56
C TYR A 133 -8.67 -16.01 -14.03
N LEU A 134 -8.17 -15.05 -14.81
CA LEU A 134 -6.78 -15.06 -15.29
C LEU A 134 -5.95 -13.98 -14.58
N ASP A 135 -4.81 -14.38 -14.03
CA ASP A 135 -3.76 -13.47 -13.55
C ASP A 135 -2.76 -13.25 -14.68
N MET A 136 -2.66 -12.02 -15.18
CA MET A 136 -1.58 -11.61 -16.07
C MET A 136 -0.41 -11.10 -15.24
N TYR A 137 0.79 -11.57 -15.52
CA TYR A 137 2.00 -11.01 -14.94
C TYR A 137 3.20 -11.15 -15.88
N SER A 138 4.17 -10.26 -15.70
CA SER A 138 5.50 -10.35 -16.29
C SER A 138 6.52 -9.87 -15.26
N LEU A 139 7.41 -10.77 -14.85
CA LEU A 139 8.24 -10.60 -13.65
C LEU A 139 9.37 -9.58 -13.84
N ASN A 140 9.95 -9.50 -15.05
CA ASN A 140 11.05 -8.59 -15.38
C ASN A 140 10.61 -7.13 -15.55
N PRO A 141 9.51 -6.80 -16.23
CA PRO A 141 8.96 -5.44 -16.23
C PRO A 141 8.14 -5.14 -14.96
N GLY A 142 7.80 -6.16 -14.17
CA GLY A 142 6.99 -6.01 -12.95
C GLY A 142 5.52 -5.69 -13.24
N ALA A 143 5.05 -5.98 -14.46
CA ALA A 143 3.70 -5.65 -14.91
C ALA A 143 2.71 -6.75 -14.53
N PHE A 144 1.47 -6.37 -14.21
CA PHE A 144 0.45 -7.33 -13.81
C PHE A 144 -0.98 -6.85 -13.89
N GLY A 145 -1.92 -7.77 -13.93
CA GLY A 145 -3.33 -7.46 -13.81
C GLY A 145 -4.22 -8.69 -13.74
N TYR A 146 -5.52 -8.45 -13.68
CA TYR A 146 -6.52 -9.49 -13.51
C TYR A 146 -7.56 -9.37 -14.61
N LEU A 147 -7.92 -10.50 -15.22
CA LEU A 147 -8.98 -10.58 -16.22
C LEU A 147 -10.15 -11.37 -15.61
N TYR A 148 -11.26 -10.68 -15.36
CA TYR A 148 -12.39 -11.18 -14.54
C TYR A 148 -13.62 -11.59 -15.36
N GLY A 149 -13.53 -11.63 -16.69
CA GLY A 149 -14.58 -12.14 -17.57
C GLY A 149 -15.38 -11.09 -18.32
N ASN A 150 -15.01 -9.82 -18.22
CA ASN A 150 -15.62 -8.73 -19.00
C ASN A 150 -14.90 -8.51 -20.33
N GLU A 151 -13.77 -9.19 -20.54
CA GLU A 151 -12.92 -9.09 -21.70
C GLU A 151 -13.54 -9.84 -22.89
N ALA A 152 -13.36 -9.31 -24.11
CA ALA A 152 -13.80 -10.00 -25.31
C ALA A 152 -13.01 -11.31 -25.48
N GLY A 153 -13.70 -12.39 -25.88
CA GLY A 153 -13.06 -13.70 -26.09
C GLY A 153 -12.68 -14.46 -24.82
N PHE A 154 -13.23 -14.07 -23.67
CA PHE A 154 -13.02 -14.78 -22.40
C PHE A 154 -13.58 -16.23 -22.43
N PRO A 155 -12.95 -17.20 -21.74
CA PRO A 155 -13.39 -18.59 -21.79
C PRO A 155 -14.81 -18.82 -21.26
N LEU A 156 -15.60 -19.59 -22.00
CA LEU A 156 -16.91 -20.06 -21.56
C LEU A 156 -16.79 -21.27 -20.63
N ALA A 157 -17.82 -21.54 -19.83
CA ALA A 157 -17.86 -22.73 -18.97
C ALA A 157 -17.58 -24.02 -19.78
N GLY A 158 -16.71 -24.88 -19.25
CA GLY A 158 -16.23 -26.10 -19.89
C GLY A 158 -15.10 -25.92 -20.91
N ALA A 159 -14.79 -24.69 -21.33
CA ALA A 159 -13.74 -24.44 -22.31
C ALA A 159 -12.36 -24.86 -21.79
N THR A 160 -11.57 -25.50 -22.65
CA THR A 160 -10.16 -25.86 -22.39
C THR A 160 -9.19 -25.05 -23.25
N SER A 161 -9.71 -24.08 -24.00
CA SER A 161 -8.98 -23.17 -24.89
C SER A 161 -9.79 -21.90 -25.16
N PHE A 162 -9.13 -20.88 -25.69
CA PHE A 162 -9.72 -19.64 -26.21
C PHE A 162 -8.83 -19.10 -27.33
N SER A 163 -9.41 -18.40 -28.31
CA SER A 163 -8.71 -18.04 -29.55
C SER A 163 -8.63 -16.53 -29.84
N ALA A 164 -9.21 -15.69 -29.00
CA ALA A 164 -9.28 -14.25 -29.23
C ALA A 164 -9.54 -13.47 -27.92
N LEU A 165 -8.95 -13.91 -26.80
CA LEU A 165 -9.04 -13.15 -25.56
C LEU A 165 -8.35 -11.80 -25.76
N ASN A 166 -9.09 -10.70 -25.64
CA ASN A 166 -8.58 -9.36 -25.91
C ASN A 166 -8.72 -8.46 -24.68
N PHE A 167 -7.64 -7.79 -24.32
CA PHE A 167 -7.61 -6.79 -23.26
C PHE A 167 -6.62 -5.68 -23.60
N ASP A 168 -6.75 -4.53 -22.93
CA ASP A 168 -5.81 -3.42 -23.08
C ASP A 168 -4.71 -3.49 -22.01
N TYR A 169 -3.47 -3.62 -22.45
CA TYR A 169 -2.31 -3.70 -21.57
C TYR A 169 -2.08 -2.40 -20.77
N ALA A 170 -2.50 -1.25 -21.30
CA ALA A 170 -2.36 0.03 -20.60
C ALA A 170 -3.20 0.11 -19.31
N ASN A 171 -4.21 -0.74 -19.17
CA ASN A 171 -5.05 -0.84 -17.96
C ASN A 171 -4.45 -1.75 -16.88
N MET A 172 -3.30 -2.38 -17.15
CA MET A 172 -2.59 -3.21 -16.18
C MET A 172 -1.90 -2.34 -15.13
N LEU A 173 -1.59 -2.94 -13.98
CA LEU A 173 -0.77 -2.31 -12.97
C LEU A 173 0.69 -2.40 -13.39
N ASN A 174 1.39 -1.26 -13.27
CA ASN A 174 2.77 -1.09 -13.75
C ASN A 174 2.93 -1.52 -15.23
N PRO A 175 2.20 -0.91 -16.20
CA PRO A 175 2.11 -1.39 -17.58
C PRO A 175 3.37 -1.02 -18.39
N LEU A 176 4.54 -1.40 -17.91
CA LEU A 176 5.80 -1.22 -18.60
C LEU A 176 5.85 -2.14 -19.82
N LEU A 177 6.14 -1.58 -21.01
CA LEU A 177 6.07 -2.31 -22.28
C LEU A 177 6.99 -3.54 -22.27
N LEU A 178 6.43 -4.69 -22.65
CA LEU A 178 7.21 -5.93 -22.75
C LEU A 178 8.21 -5.84 -23.90
N ASP A 179 9.44 -6.28 -23.63
CA ASP A 179 10.49 -6.50 -24.62
C ASP A 179 11.16 -7.85 -24.39
N SER A 180 10.85 -8.81 -25.26
CA SER A 180 11.41 -10.16 -25.18
C SER A 180 12.94 -10.21 -25.36
N SER A 181 13.55 -9.18 -25.97
CA SER A 181 15.02 -9.09 -26.08
C SER A 181 15.70 -8.75 -24.75
N LEU A 182 14.96 -8.14 -23.81
CA LEU A 182 15.40 -7.88 -22.43
C LEU A 182 15.05 -9.03 -21.48
N GLY A 183 14.54 -10.15 -22.02
CA GLY A 183 14.12 -11.32 -21.26
C GLY A 183 12.74 -11.18 -20.63
N ASP A 184 11.91 -10.25 -21.07
CA ASP A 184 10.53 -10.15 -20.57
C ASP A 184 9.69 -11.33 -21.07
N VAL A 185 8.82 -11.84 -20.19
CA VAL A 185 7.97 -13.00 -20.48
C VAL A 185 6.54 -12.65 -20.14
N PHE A 186 5.68 -12.69 -21.15
CA PHE A 186 4.24 -12.61 -20.94
C PHE A 186 3.77 -13.89 -20.26
N SER A 187 3.13 -13.79 -19.09
CA SER A 187 2.53 -14.94 -18.42
C SER A 187 1.05 -14.71 -18.12
N LEU A 188 0.26 -15.76 -18.33
CA LEU A 188 -1.11 -15.88 -17.85
C LEU A 188 -1.23 -17.10 -16.95
N ALA A 189 -1.79 -16.91 -15.76
CA ALA A 189 -2.13 -18.00 -14.86
C ALA A 189 -3.64 -18.18 -14.78
N GLN A 190 -4.12 -19.42 -14.96
CA GLN A 190 -5.48 -19.82 -14.61
C GLN A 190 -5.57 -19.92 -13.09
N MET A 191 -6.28 -18.97 -12.48
CA MET A 191 -6.62 -19.00 -11.07
C MET A 191 -7.95 -19.71 -10.90
N ARG A 192 -7.90 -20.95 -10.41
CA ARG A 192 -9.06 -21.84 -10.36
C ARG A 192 -9.78 -21.75 -9.02
N LEU A 193 -11.10 -21.60 -9.04
CA LEU A 193 -11.94 -21.69 -7.84
C LEU A 193 -11.99 -23.13 -7.32
N GLN A 194 -11.75 -23.29 -6.02
CA GLN A 194 -11.71 -24.56 -5.32
C GLN A 194 -12.40 -24.40 -3.95
N SER A 195 -12.72 -25.53 -3.32
CA SER A 195 -13.19 -25.57 -1.94
C SER A 195 -12.14 -26.25 -1.07
N SER A 196 -11.81 -25.62 0.05
CA SER A 196 -10.91 -26.20 1.05
C SER A 196 -11.59 -27.39 1.75
N PRO A 197 -10.85 -28.23 2.50
CA PRO A 197 -11.44 -29.35 3.23
C PRO A 197 -12.58 -28.97 4.18
N ASN A 198 -12.59 -27.72 4.67
CA ASN A 198 -13.63 -27.19 5.54
C ASN A 198 -14.72 -26.41 4.78
N GLY A 199 -14.80 -26.55 3.45
CA GLY A 199 -15.86 -25.93 2.64
C GLY A 199 -15.66 -24.43 2.36
N VAL A 200 -14.51 -23.86 2.72
CA VAL A 200 -14.21 -22.44 2.43
C VAL A 200 -13.78 -22.30 0.96
N PRO A 201 -14.45 -21.46 0.16
CA PRO A 201 -14.05 -21.21 -1.22
C PRO A 201 -12.74 -20.42 -1.28
N TYR A 202 -11.83 -20.85 -2.15
CA TYR A 202 -10.58 -20.16 -2.42
C TYR A 202 -10.22 -20.28 -3.90
N ARG A 203 -9.33 -19.43 -4.37
CA ARG A 203 -8.74 -19.51 -5.70
C ARG A 203 -7.27 -19.79 -5.57
N SER A 204 -6.75 -20.68 -6.41
CA SER A 204 -5.33 -21.01 -6.43
C SER A 204 -4.80 -21.04 -7.84
N MET A 205 -3.53 -20.67 -7.99
CA MET A 205 -2.81 -20.83 -9.23
C MET A 205 -2.83 -22.30 -9.65
N HIS A 206 -3.38 -22.55 -10.85
CA HIS A 206 -3.64 -23.89 -11.34
C HIS A 206 -2.74 -24.24 -12.53
N LYS A 207 -2.83 -23.49 -13.62
CA LYS A 207 -2.01 -23.68 -14.82
C LYS A 207 -1.45 -22.36 -15.30
N VAL A 208 -0.32 -22.40 -16.00
CA VAL A 208 0.35 -21.20 -16.51
C VAL A 208 0.74 -21.35 -17.97
N LEU A 209 0.46 -20.31 -18.73
CA LEU A 209 1.01 -20.02 -20.04
C LEU A 209 2.14 -19.01 -19.85
N SER A 210 3.29 -19.27 -20.44
CA SER A 210 4.37 -18.28 -20.59
C SER A 210 4.79 -18.22 -22.06
N ALA A 211 4.96 -17.02 -22.58
CA ALA A 211 5.31 -16.79 -23.97
C ALA A 211 6.14 -15.50 -24.13
N ASN A 212 6.92 -15.45 -25.21
CA ASN A 212 7.63 -14.24 -25.60
C ASN A 212 6.64 -13.25 -26.21
N LEU A 213 6.73 -11.99 -25.82
CA LEU A 213 5.94 -10.90 -26.37
C LEU A 213 6.80 -9.64 -26.36
N THR A 214 6.84 -8.93 -27.47
CA THR A 214 7.36 -7.56 -27.55
C THR A 214 6.21 -6.65 -27.94
N GLN A 215 6.07 -5.53 -27.23
CA GLN A 215 5.02 -4.54 -27.46
C GLN A 215 5.60 -3.25 -28.00
N THR A 216 4.76 -2.52 -28.72
CA THR A 216 4.99 -1.13 -29.09
C THR A 216 3.79 -0.32 -28.61
N GLU A 217 4.03 0.82 -27.98
CA GLU A 217 2.97 1.65 -27.44
C GLU A 217 1.91 1.99 -28.50
N GLY A 218 0.63 1.88 -28.14
CA GLY A 218 -0.47 2.22 -29.05
C GLY A 218 -0.73 1.19 -30.16
N GLN A 219 0.06 0.12 -30.24
CA GLN A 219 -0.08 -0.92 -31.26
C GLN A 219 -0.67 -2.20 -30.67
N SER A 220 -1.41 -2.93 -31.51
CA SER A 220 -1.92 -4.25 -31.14
C SER A 220 -0.80 -5.29 -31.16
N ALA A 221 -0.75 -6.14 -30.15
CA ALA A 221 0.14 -7.30 -30.10
C ALA A 221 -0.69 -8.59 -30.00
N SER A 222 -0.15 -9.70 -30.50
CA SER A 222 -0.78 -11.02 -30.40
C SER A 222 0.19 -12.05 -29.86
N VAL A 223 -0.31 -12.95 -29.02
CA VAL A 223 0.50 -14.01 -28.41
C VAL A 223 -0.31 -15.30 -28.35
N SER A 224 0.37 -16.43 -28.55
CA SER A 224 -0.25 -17.74 -28.45
C SER A 224 0.59 -18.73 -27.66
N GLY A 225 -0.05 -19.76 -27.14
CA GLY A 225 0.65 -20.88 -26.54
C GLY A 225 -0.25 -21.86 -25.80
N THR A 226 0.34 -22.63 -24.89
CA THR A 226 -0.36 -23.69 -24.14
C THR A 226 -0.17 -23.51 -22.64
N PHE A 227 -1.26 -23.59 -21.89
CA PHE A 227 -1.24 -23.67 -20.45
C PHE A 227 -0.69 -25.02 -20.00
N THR A 228 0.32 -24.97 -19.13
CA THR A 228 0.94 -26.16 -18.54
C THR A 228 0.73 -26.20 -17.04
N GLN A 229 0.76 -27.41 -16.49
CA GLN A 229 0.66 -27.66 -15.06
C GLN A 229 2.03 -27.42 -14.42
N PRO A 230 2.19 -26.48 -13.47
CA PRO A 230 3.45 -26.31 -12.75
C PRO A 230 3.79 -27.57 -11.95
N ALA A 231 5.08 -27.93 -11.92
CA ALA A 231 5.55 -29.14 -11.24
C ALA A 231 5.60 -28.99 -9.72
N ALA A 232 5.88 -27.79 -9.22
CA ALA A 232 5.88 -27.52 -7.79
C ALA A 232 4.45 -27.27 -7.29
N THR A 233 4.08 -27.97 -6.23
CA THR A 233 2.80 -27.82 -5.54
C THR A 233 3.03 -27.62 -4.05
N GLY A 234 2.06 -27.03 -3.36
CA GLY A 234 2.14 -26.83 -1.93
C GLY A 234 0.77 -26.70 -1.30
N THR A 235 0.74 -26.61 0.03
CA THR A 235 -0.48 -26.36 0.80
C THR A 235 -0.33 -25.10 1.63
N PHE A 236 -1.45 -24.40 1.83
CA PHE A 236 -1.56 -23.23 2.70
C PHE A 236 -2.82 -23.36 3.54
N ALA A 237 -2.70 -23.19 4.86
CA ALA A 237 -3.82 -23.27 5.78
C ALA A 237 -3.90 -22.00 6.61
N VAL A 238 -5.12 -21.58 6.91
CA VAL A 238 -5.40 -20.38 7.71
C VAL A 238 -6.51 -20.67 8.70
N ASP A 239 -6.28 -20.28 9.95
CA ASP A 239 -7.33 -20.01 10.96
C ASP A 239 -7.44 -18.48 11.10
N TRP A 240 -8.45 -17.86 10.49
CA TRP A 240 -8.63 -16.42 10.47
C TRP A 240 -9.72 -15.96 11.43
N ARG A 241 -9.31 -15.17 12.42
CA ARG A 241 -10.17 -14.56 13.43
C ARG A 241 -10.81 -13.26 12.94
N ARG A 242 -11.69 -13.36 11.93
CA ARG A 242 -12.41 -12.20 11.36
C ARG A 242 -13.16 -11.40 12.41
N SER A 243 -13.68 -12.05 13.44
CA SER A 243 -14.36 -11.40 14.56
C SER A 243 -13.44 -10.44 15.33
N ALA A 244 -12.16 -10.77 15.48
CA ALA A 244 -11.16 -9.92 16.13
C ALA A 244 -10.86 -8.65 15.33
N PHE A 245 -10.87 -8.73 13.99
CA PHE A 245 -10.75 -7.55 13.13
C PHE A 245 -12.00 -6.67 13.21
N ASP A 246 -13.20 -7.27 13.13
CA ASP A 246 -14.46 -6.51 13.16
C ASP A 246 -14.71 -5.84 14.53
N ALA A 247 -14.22 -6.42 15.62
CA ALA A 247 -14.28 -5.81 16.96
C ALA A 247 -13.62 -4.41 17.01
N LEU A 248 -12.69 -4.12 16.09
CA LEU A 248 -11.99 -2.84 15.98
C LEU A 248 -12.72 -1.83 15.08
N ARG A 249 -13.83 -2.21 14.43
CA ARG A 249 -14.59 -1.35 13.49
C ARG A 249 -14.94 0.01 14.09
N ALA A 250 -15.46 0.04 15.30
CA ALA A 250 -15.86 1.30 15.95
C ALA A 250 -14.67 2.22 16.29
N GLN A 251 -13.46 1.66 16.39
CA GLN A 251 -12.22 2.42 16.59
C GLN A 251 -11.73 3.04 15.27
N VAL A 252 -11.98 2.41 14.12
CA VAL A 252 -11.75 3.02 12.80
C VAL A 252 -12.56 4.30 12.67
N ASN A 253 -13.86 4.21 12.91
CA ASN A 253 -14.77 5.32 13.15
C ASN A 253 -16.08 4.78 13.76
N PRO A 254 -16.77 5.50 14.66
CA PRO A 254 -18.06 5.04 15.19
C PRO A 254 -19.13 4.72 14.12
N SER A 255 -19.09 5.41 12.97
CA SER A 255 -19.98 5.17 11.83
C SER A 255 -19.38 4.26 10.76
N ALA A 256 -18.23 3.61 11.01
CA ALA A 256 -17.59 2.77 10.01
C ALA A 256 -18.42 1.52 9.71
N VAL A 257 -18.43 1.09 8.45
CA VAL A 257 -19.12 -0.12 7.99
C VAL A 257 -18.09 -1.11 7.48
N SER A 258 -18.20 -2.38 7.84
CA SER A 258 -17.35 -3.46 7.32
C SER A 258 -17.69 -3.74 5.86
N THR A 259 -16.69 -3.88 4.99
CA THR A 259 -16.93 -3.95 3.54
C THR A 259 -16.41 -5.21 2.89
N TYR A 260 -15.14 -5.52 3.06
CA TYR A 260 -14.52 -6.68 2.44
C TYR A 260 -13.60 -7.39 3.41
N ASN A 261 -13.33 -8.64 3.07
CA ASN A 261 -12.35 -9.49 3.72
C ASN A 261 -11.50 -10.10 2.61
N GLU A 262 -10.18 -10.08 2.77
CA GLU A 262 -9.30 -10.78 1.83
C GLU A 262 -8.13 -11.45 2.54
N ILE A 263 -7.77 -12.61 2.01
CA ILE A 263 -6.48 -13.23 2.24
C ILE A 263 -5.86 -13.52 0.90
N TRP A 264 -4.58 -13.28 0.76
CA TRP A 264 -3.83 -13.80 -0.36
C TRP A 264 -2.44 -14.21 0.07
N MET A 265 -1.85 -15.12 -0.69
CA MET A 265 -0.47 -15.53 -0.57
C MET A 265 0.19 -15.41 -1.93
N SER A 266 1.33 -14.74 -1.98
CA SER A 266 2.19 -14.64 -3.16
C SER A 266 3.56 -15.22 -2.88
N ALA A 267 4.32 -15.52 -3.95
CA ALA A 267 5.74 -15.78 -3.84
C ALA A 267 6.52 -14.66 -4.54
N ARG A 268 7.57 -14.18 -3.87
CA ARG A 268 8.35 -13.03 -4.32
C ARG A 268 9.85 -13.18 -4.01
N PRO A 269 10.74 -12.55 -4.80
CA PRO A 269 12.16 -12.47 -4.45
C PRO A 269 12.34 -11.85 -3.05
N ALA A 270 13.30 -12.34 -2.27
CA ALA A 270 13.54 -11.83 -0.91
C ALA A 270 13.84 -10.31 -0.89
N ALA A 271 14.56 -9.81 -1.90
CA ALA A 271 14.86 -8.38 -2.04
C ALA A 271 13.59 -7.51 -2.18
N VAL A 272 12.54 -8.06 -2.81
CA VAL A 272 11.23 -7.40 -2.94
C VAL A 272 10.49 -7.41 -1.60
N GLY A 273 10.80 -8.33 -0.67
CA GLY A 273 10.16 -8.38 0.65
C GLY A 273 10.27 -7.09 1.48
N GLN A 274 11.23 -6.22 1.15
CA GLN A 274 11.47 -4.93 1.82
C GLN A 274 10.92 -3.70 1.06
N ALA A 275 10.30 -3.91 -0.11
CA ALA A 275 9.83 -2.85 -0.99
C ALA A 275 8.43 -2.33 -0.63
N LEU A 276 8.18 -1.03 -0.83
CA LEU A 276 6.82 -0.47 -0.83
C LEU A 276 5.97 -1.01 -1.98
N ALA A 277 6.56 -1.20 -3.17
CA ALA A 277 5.84 -1.72 -4.34
C ALA A 277 5.61 -3.24 -4.32
N SER A 278 6.30 -3.99 -3.43
CA SER A 278 6.04 -5.44 -3.24
C SER A 278 4.68 -5.80 -2.68
N ILE A 279 3.92 -4.77 -2.27
CA ILE A 279 2.70 -4.92 -1.49
C ILE A 279 1.48 -5.03 -2.41
N SER A 280 1.59 -4.62 -3.68
CA SER A 280 0.56 -4.83 -4.68
C SER A 280 0.81 -6.15 -5.40
N GLY A 281 0.10 -7.20 -4.96
CA GLY A 281 0.26 -8.60 -5.35
C GLY A 281 0.19 -8.82 -6.85
N PRO A 282 1.27 -9.41 -7.42
CA PRO A 282 1.32 -10.81 -7.86
C PRO A 282 2.76 -11.40 -7.84
N PRO A 283 3.00 -12.64 -8.32
CA PRO A 283 2.02 -13.66 -8.69
C PRO A 283 1.38 -14.26 -7.44
N LEU A 284 0.06 -14.24 -7.40
CA LEU A 284 -0.70 -14.86 -6.34
C LEU A 284 -0.65 -16.38 -6.51
N LEU A 285 -0.35 -17.09 -5.43
CA LEU A 285 -0.45 -18.55 -5.37
C LEU A 285 -1.82 -18.97 -4.85
N VAL A 286 -2.35 -18.23 -3.88
CA VAL A 286 -3.68 -18.45 -3.26
C VAL A 286 -4.36 -17.11 -3.02
N LYS A 287 -5.67 -17.03 -3.22
CA LYS A 287 -6.53 -15.90 -2.90
C LYS A 287 -7.85 -16.39 -2.30
N LEU A 288 -8.25 -15.81 -1.18
CA LEU A 288 -9.54 -15.98 -0.55
C LEU A 288 -10.21 -14.61 -0.47
N ASN A 289 -11.43 -14.53 -0.98
CA ASN A 289 -12.32 -13.39 -0.77
C ASN A 289 -13.57 -13.91 -0.10
N PRO A 290 -13.52 -14.23 1.20
CA PRO A 290 -14.71 -14.68 1.91
C PRO A 290 -15.74 -13.55 1.95
N ASP A 291 -16.96 -13.90 2.33
CA ASP A 291 -18.03 -12.93 2.52
C ASP A 291 -17.62 -11.79 3.48
N ALA A 292 -18.39 -10.70 3.45
CA ALA A 292 -18.23 -9.59 4.37
C ALA A 292 -18.73 -9.92 5.80
N LEU A 293 -19.09 -11.18 6.10
CA LEU A 293 -19.48 -11.59 7.44
C LEU A 293 -18.27 -11.61 8.37
N LYS A 294 -18.57 -11.76 9.66
CA LYS A 294 -17.64 -11.57 10.77
C LYS A 294 -17.24 -12.89 11.44
N THR A 295 -17.83 -13.99 11.00
CA THR A 295 -17.60 -15.31 11.58
C THR A 295 -16.20 -15.78 11.27
N ASP A 296 -15.47 -16.31 12.25
CA ASP A 296 -14.13 -16.84 12.01
C ASP A 296 -14.12 -17.94 10.94
N ILE A 297 -12.99 -18.10 10.25
CA ILE A 297 -12.83 -19.09 9.17
C ILE A 297 -11.63 -19.96 9.47
N VAL A 298 -11.80 -21.29 9.38
CA VAL A 298 -10.68 -22.24 9.35
C VAL A 298 -10.73 -22.97 8.02
N THR A 299 -9.69 -22.83 7.20
CA THR A 299 -9.69 -23.39 5.84
C THR A 299 -9.31 -24.87 5.82
N GLY A 300 -8.43 -25.31 6.74
CA GLY A 300 -7.64 -26.51 6.49
C GLY A 300 -6.67 -26.31 5.31
N ASN A 301 -6.05 -27.39 4.83
CA ASN A 301 -5.02 -27.30 3.78
C ASN A 301 -5.63 -26.98 2.41
N MET A 302 -5.33 -25.80 1.89
CA MET A 302 -5.63 -25.39 0.51
C MET A 302 -4.45 -25.72 -0.40
N ALA A 303 -4.67 -26.49 -1.45
CA ALA A 303 -3.63 -26.82 -2.42
C ALA A 303 -3.40 -25.68 -3.43
N TYR A 304 -2.17 -25.49 -3.87
CA TYR A 304 -1.81 -24.55 -4.94
C TYR A 304 -0.63 -25.08 -5.76
N ASN A 305 -0.51 -24.58 -6.99
CA ASN A 305 0.65 -24.82 -7.85
C ASN A 305 1.55 -23.57 -7.87
N ASN A 306 2.85 -23.77 -8.03
CA ASN A 306 3.84 -22.70 -8.02
C ASN A 306 4.75 -22.80 -9.26
N PRO A 307 4.62 -21.90 -10.25
CA PRO A 307 5.52 -21.83 -11.40
C PRO A 307 6.80 -21.03 -11.10
N LEU A 308 6.90 -20.42 -9.92
CA LEU A 308 7.99 -19.52 -9.54
C LEU A 308 9.10 -20.28 -8.81
N PRO A 309 10.33 -19.71 -8.76
CA PRO A 309 11.44 -20.34 -8.04
C PRO A 309 11.06 -20.72 -6.61
N ALA A 310 11.34 -21.97 -6.22
CA ALA A 310 10.94 -22.49 -4.91
C ALA A 310 11.60 -21.74 -3.73
N THR A 311 12.75 -21.09 -4.00
CA THR A 311 13.52 -20.27 -3.04
C THR A 311 12.87 -18.91 -2.76
N TRP A 312 11.90 -18.49 -3.55
CA TRP A 312 11.19 -17.24 -3.32
C TRP A 312 10.37 -17.31 -2.03
N GLN A 313 10.44 -16.23 -1.25
CA GLN A 313 9.73 -16.12 0.01
C GLN A 313 8.23 -16.10 -0.28
N LYS A 314 7.47 -16.91 0.45
CA LYS A 314 6.01 -16.92 0.40
C LYS A 314 5.50 -15.97 1.47
N VAL A 315 4.71 -14.98 1.05
CA VAL A 315 4.19 -13.95 1.94
C VAL A 315 2.69 -13.95 1.84
N ALA A 316 2.04 -13.95 3.00
CA ALA A 316 0.60 -13.90 3.13
C ALA A 316 0.17 -12.55 3.69
N LEU A 317 -0.99 -12.09 3.23
CA LEU A 317 -1.71 -10.93 3.75
C LEU A 317 -3.10 -11.39 4.21
N ALA A 318 -3.57 -10.84 5.32
CA ALA A 318 -4.97 -10.82 5.71
C ALA A 318 -5.41 -9.37 5.94
N ALA A 319 -6.56 -8.99 5.40
CA ALA A 319 -7.14 -7.66 5.61
C ALA A 319 -8.65 -7.72 5.78
N ALA A 320 -9.13 -6.92 6.72
CA ALA A 320 -10.55 -6.56 6.87
C ALA A 320 -10.73 -5.08 6.51
N GLY A 321 -11.59 -4.81 5.54
CA GLY A 321 -11.89 -3.48 5.03
C GLY A 321 -13.04 -2.81 5.78
N PHE A 322 -12.91 -1.49 5.95
CA PHE A 322 -13.91 -0.63 6.57
C PHE A 322 -14.09 0.64 5.75
N THR A 323 -15.32 1.14 5.67
CA THR A 323 -15.62 2.39 4.98
C THR A 323 -16.26 3.44 5.86
N LYS A 324 -16.03 4.69 5.48
CA LYS A 324 -16.76 5.86 5.96
C LYS A 324 -17.08 6.78 4.80
N THR A 325 -18.29 7.32 4.80
CA THR A 325 -18.77 8.22 3.75
C THR A 325 -18.68 9.69 4.20
N TYR A 326 -18.26 10.56 3.29
CA TYR A 326 -18.17 12.01 3.48
C TYR A 326 -18.99 12.72 2.40
N SER A 327 -19.65 13.82 2.75
CA SER A 327 -20.42 14.62 1.80
C SER A 327 -20.22 16.11 2.07
N LEU A 328 -20.09 16.89 0.99
CA LEU A 328 -20.11 18.34 1.03
C LEU A 328 -21.48 18.86 0.59
N GLY A 329 -22.26 19.39 1.53
CA GLY A 329 -23.58 19.94 1.26
C GLY A 329 -24.54 18.87 0.70
N THR A 330 -25.08 19.12 -0.50
CA THR A 330 -26.00 18.22 -1.19
C THR A 330 -25.31 17.34 -2.25
N ALA A 331 -23.98 17.41 -2.38
CA ALA A 331 -23.24 16.64 -3.37
C ALA A 331 -23.29 15.14 -3.05
N THR A 332 -23.28 14.32 -4.11
CA THR A 332 -23.20 12.86 -3.98
C THR A 332 -21.99 12.50 -3.10
N PRO A 333 -22.16 11.68 -2.05
CA PRO A 333 -21.08 11.43 -1.11
C PRO A 333 -19.90 10.65 -1.71
N VAL A 334 -18.70 10.85 -1.16
CA VAL A 334 -17.53 10.00 -1.43
C VAL A 334 -17.37 8.98 -0.31
N THR A 335 -17.11 7.72 -0.68
CA THR A 335 -16.85 6.64 0.27
C THR A 335 -15.34 6.40 0.36
N MET A 336 -14.77 6.64 1.52
CA MET A 336 -13.38 6.31 1.83
C MET A 336 -13.30 4.89 2.36
N SER A 337 -12.40 4.09 1.80
CA SER A 337 -12.09 2.74 2.26
C SER A 337 -10.71 2.71 2.92
N VAL A 338 -10.65 2.08 4.08
CA VAL A 338 -9.42 1.76 4.81
C VAL A 338 -9.48 0.30 5.26
N ASP A 339 -8.43 -0.20 5.89
CA ASP A 339 -8.39 -1.57 6.37
C ASP A 339 -7.56 -1.70 7.64
N ILE A 340 -7.79 -2.82 8.32
CA ILE A 340 -6.87 -3.38 9.29
C ILE A 340 -6.25 -4.60 8.61
N ARG A 341 -4.92 -4.60 8.49
CA ARG A 341 -4.18 -5.61 7.73
C ARG A 341 -2.96 -6.14 8.46
N VAL A 342 -2.60 -7.37 8.13
CA VAL A 342 -1.39 -8.06 8.56
C VAL A 342 -0.72 -8.69 7.36
N ASP A 343 0.59 -8.50 7.22
CA ASP A 343 1.46 -9.13 6.25
C ASP A 343 2.59 -9.88 6.99
N GLN A 344 2.76 -11.17 6.70
CA GLN A 344 3.82 -11.99 7.29
C GLN A 344 4.30 -13.06 6.30
N GLU A 345 5.36 -13.80 6.66
CA GLU A 345 5.65 -15.05 5.98
C GLU A 345 4.44 -16.00 6.07
N ALA A 346 4.16 -16.73 4.98
CA ALA A 346 3.01 -17.62 4.92
C ALA A 346 3.04 -18.71 6.01
N SER A 347 4.22 -19.12 6.46
CA SER A 347 4.40 -20.06 7.57
C SER A 347 3.78 -19.55 8.87
N ALA A 348 3.81 -18.23 9.12
CA ALA A 348 3.25 -17.64 10.33
C ALA A 348 1.71 -17.80 10.37
N PHE A 349 1.04 -17.62 9.23
CA PHE A 349 -0.41 -17.80 9.08
C PHE A 349 -0.88 -19.24 9.32
N SER A 350 -0.02 -20.23 9.02
CA SER A 350 -0.32 -21.64 9.26
C SER A 350 0.10 -22.13 10.65
N SER A 351 0.92 -21.36 11.36
CA SER A 351 1.45 -21.73 12.68
C SER A 351 0.56 -21.28 13.85
N ALA A 352 -0.27 -20.26 13.65
CA ALA A 352 -1.14 -19.68 14.67
C ALA A 352 -2.37 -19.02 14.02
N PRO A 353 -3.45 -18.78 14.77
CA PRO A 353 -4.57 -17.99 14.29
C PRO A 353 -4.14 -16.59 13.82
N VAL A 354 -4.70 -16.14 12.70
CA VAL A 354 -4.47 -14.82 12.13
C VAL A 354 -5.39 -13.81 12.83
N GLU A 355 -4.77 -12.92 13.60
CA GLU A 355 -5.41 -11.84 14.36
C GLU A 355 -4.74 -10.49 14.05
N PRO A 356 -5.38 -9.34 14.34
CA PRO A 356 -4.73 -8.04 14.21
C PRO A 356 -3.48 -7.95 15.09
N LEU A 357 -2.32 -7.64 14.49
CA LEU A 357 -1.10 -7.37 15.28
C LEU A 357 -1.03 -5.94 15.83
N ILE A 358 -1.83 -5.03 15.26
CA ILE A 358 -1.93 -3.62 15.67
C ILE A 358 -3.38 -3.15 15.51
N GLY A 359 -3.87 -2.36 16.46
CA GLY A 359 -5.18 -1.72 16.40
C GLY A 359 -5.13 -0.25 15.94
N PRO A 360 -6.27 0.36 15.60
CA PRO A 360 -6.34 1.80 15.32
C PRO A 360 -5.92 2.65 16.53
N VAL A 361 -5.45 3.88 16.29
CA VAL A 361 -5.13 4.83 17.36
C VAL A 361 -6.37 5.18 18.19
N GLN A 362 -6.17 5.50 19.47
CA GLN A 362 -7.28 5.80 20.38
C GLN A 362 -7.49 7.31 20.54
N ALA A 363 -8.72 7.71 20.85
CA ALA A 363 -9.10 9.09 21.19
C ALA A 363 -8.44 10.17 20.29
N PRO A 364 -8.63 10.12 18.95
CA PRO A 364 -8.05 11.12 18.06
C PRO A 364 -8.66 12.50 18.34
N LEU A 365 -7.83 13.54 18.31
CA LEU A 365 -8.17 14.93 18.55
C LEU A 365 -7.70 15.80 17.38
N VAL A 366 -8.51 16.79 17.01
CA VAL A 366 -8.08 17.96 16.23
C VAL A 366 -8.01 19.13 17.21
N ASN A 367 -6.81 19.68 17.40
CA ASN A 367 -6.49 20.53 18.54
C ASN A 367 -6.81 19.81 19.86
N THR A 368 -7.77 20.34 20.63
CA THR A 368 -8.24 19.76 21.88
C THR A 368 -9.60 19.08 21.76
N ARG A 369 -10.17 19.01 20.55
CA ARG A 369 -11.55 18.56 20.30
C ARG A 369 -11.56 17.14 19.69
N GLY A 370 -12.53 16.32 20.12
CA GLY A 370 -12.72 14.96 19.61
C GLY A 370 -12.86 14.90 18.10
N ALA A 371 -11.97 14.16 17.44
CA ALA A 371 -11.85 14.17 15.98
C ALA A 371 -12.87 13.29 15.25
N PHE A 372 -13.78 12.60 15.93
CA PHE A 372 -14.84 11.82 15.27
C PHE A 372 -16.04 12.66 14.87
N GLN A 373 -16.19 13.85 15.46
CA GLN A 373 -17.22 14.82 15.11
C GLN A 373 -16.73 15.75 13.99
N ASN A 374 -17.66 16.41 13.30
CA ASN A 374 -17.30 17.49 12.37
C ASN A 374 -16.91 18.74 13.15
N LEU A 375 -15.84 19.42 12.73
CA LEU A 375 -15.27 20.57 13.41
C LEU A 375 -15.10 21.75 12.45
N THR A 376 -15.24 22.96 12.96
CA THR A 376 -14.94 24.21 12.23
C THR A 376 -14.07 25.11 13.10
N GLY A 377 -13.42 26.10 12.51
CA GLY A 377 -12.57 27.02 13.26
C GLY A 377 -11.36 26.32 13.87
N VAL A 378 -10.76 25.35 13.16
CA VAL A 378 -9.57 24.65 13.68
C VAL A 378 -8.27 25.43 13.45
N GLY A 379 -8.30 26.51 12.66
CA GLY A 379 -7.12 27.24 12.23
C GLY A 379 -6.34 26.55 11.11
N THR A 380 -5.39 27.25 10.52
CA THR A 380 -4.55 26.73 9.43
C THR A 380 -3.31 25.97 9.93
N ASP A 381 -3.01 26.04 11.22
CA ASP A 381 -1.89 25.42 11.93
C ASP A 381 -2.34 24.35 12.94
N ALA A 382 -3.52 23.77 12.70
CA ALA A 382 -4.15 22.78 13.58
C ALA A 382 -3.20 21.62 13.93
N SER A 383 -3.43 21.02 15.10
CA SER A 383 -2.74 19.81 15.53
C SER A 383 -3.64 18.59 15.45
N LEU A 384 -3.05 17.43 15.16
CA LEU A 384 -3.67 16.13 15.30
C LEU A 384 -2.95 15.38 16.41
N ARG A 385 -3.71 14.87 17.39
CA ARG A 385 -3.17 14.15 18.55
C ARG A 385 -3.97 12.89 18.81
N TRP A 386 -3.34 11.86 19.33
CA TRP A 386 -4.02 10.59 19.63
C TRP A 386 -3.32 9.83 20.76
N SER A 387 -4.00 8.81 21.27
CA SER A 387 -3.43 7.83 22.20
C SER A 387 -3.00 6.57 21.44
N LYS A 388 -2.10 5.78 22.03
CA LYS A 388 -1.59 4.54 21.43
C LYS A 388 -2.73 3.55 21.15
N PRO A 389 -2.59 2.68 20.14
CA PRO A 389 -3.49 1.55 19.96
C PRO A 389 -3.65 0.68 21.22
N LEU A 390 -4.82 0.09 21.39
CA LEU A 390 -5.07 -0.89 22.46
C LEU A 390 -4.41 -2.25 22.17
N ILE A 391 -4.33 -2.61 20.89
CA ILE A 391 -3.70 -3.85 20.41
C ILE A 391 -2.37 -3.49 19.76
N GLY A 392 -1.31 -4.20 20.15
CA GLY A 392 0.04 -4.03 19.64
C GLY A 392 0.70 -2.72 20.07
N THR A 393 1.96 -2.54 19.66
CA THR A 393 2.70 -1.29 19.86
C THR A 393 3.09 -0.74 18.50
N ALA A 394 2.64 0.47 18.17
CA ALA A 394 2.99 1.08 16.90
C ALA A 394 4.48 1.45 16.90
N THR A 395 5.19 1.08 15.84
CA THR A 395 6.55 1.55 15.59
C THR A 395 6.53 2.96 15.00
N ASN A 396 5.51 3.25 14.18
CA ASN A 396 5.35 4.52 13.49
C ASN A 396 3.87 4.84 13.29
N TYR A 397 3.60 6.10 12.95
CA TYR A 397 2.33 6.60 12.51
C TYR A 397 2.45 7.29 11.15
N VAL A 398 1.42 7.16 10.33
CA VAL A 398 1.28 7.90 9.07
C VAL A 398 -0.04 8.65 9.09
N VAL A 399 0.02 9.98 8.93
CA VAL A 399 -1.15 10.85 8.90
C VAL A 399 -1.36 11.33 7.47
N ASN A 400 -2.41 10.86 6.82
CA ASN A 400 -2.81 11.35 5.51
C ASN A 400 -3.89 12.42 5.67
N ILE A 401 -3.67 13.60 5.09
CA ILE A 401 -4.67 14.68 5.06
C ILE A 401 -5.32 14.70 3.68
N TYR A 402 -6.64 14.69 3.66
CA TYR A 402 -7.45 14.75 2.46
C TYR A 402 -8.28 16.02 2.44
N ARG A 403 -8.24 16.75 1.32
CA ARG A 403 -9.17 17.85 1.04
C ARG A 403 -10.40 17.28 0.34
N LEU A 404 -11.57 17.70 0.80
CA LEU A 404 -12.83 17.45 0.12
C LEU A 404 -13.15 18.63 -0.80
N SER A 405 -13.59 18.33 -2.00
CA SER A 405 -14.10 19.31 -2.98
C SER A 405 -15.28 18.73 -3.75
N THR A 406 -16.03 19.56 -4.47
CA THR A 406 -17.09 19.09 -5.38
C THR A 406 -16.59 19.07 -6.82
N SER A 407 -16.87 17.99 -7.55
CA SER A 407 -16.62 17.87 -8.99
C SER A 407 -17.81 17.14 -9.63
N ASN A 408 -18.41 17.73 -10.67
CA ASN A 408 -19.55 17.16 -11.40
C ASN A 408 -20.70 16.67 -10.48
N GLY A 409 -21.03 17.43 -9.43
CA GLY A 409 -22.10 17.08 -8.47
C GLY A 409 -21.74 16.02 -7.43
N ALA A 410 -20.52 15.46 -7.47
CA ALA A 410 -20.00 14.52 -6.49
C ALA A 410 -18.96 15.17 -5.57
N THR A 411 -18.93 14.70 -4.32
CA THR A 411 -17.81 14.95 -3.41
C THR A 411 -16.61 14.14 -3.91
N VAL A 412 -15.42 14.74 -3.90
CA VAL A 412 -14.15 14.11 -4.25
C VAL A 412 -13.16 14.36 -3.13
N ALA A 413 -12.40 13.34 -2.76
CA ALA A 413 -11.31 13.42 -1.80
C ALA A 413 -9.96 13.43 -2.51
N THR A 414 -9.13 14.43 -2.23
CA THR A 414 -7.76 14.54 -2.76
C THR A 414 -6.78 14.55 -1.60
N ARG A 415 -5.84 13.60 -1.55
CA ARG A 415 -4.77 13.62 -0.53
C ARG A 415 -3.85 14.81 -0.80
N VAL A 416 -3.77 15.74 0.15
CA VAL A 416 -2.93 16.94 0.05
C VAL A 416 -1.54 16.73 0.64
N THR A 417 -1.40 15.86 1.65
CA THR A 417 -0.11 15.51 2.23
C THR A 417 -0.15 14.19 3.00
N SER A 418 1.03 13.64 3.29
CA SER A 418 1.27 12.54 4.22
C SER A 418 2.37 12.94 5.19
N LEU A 419 2.15 12.77 6.49
CA LEU A 419 3.14 12.99 7.55
C LEU A 419 3.53 11.65 8.17
N HIS A 420 4.80 11.30 8.11
CA HIS A 420 5.36 10.10 8.74
C HIS A 420 6.00 10.52 10.07
N THR A 421 5.64 9.86 11.17
CA THR A 421 6.14 10.23 12.49
C THR A 421 6.25 9.03 13.42
N ASP A 422 7.16 9.12 14.39
CA ASP A 422 7.27 8.28 15.58
C ASP A 422 6.42 8.81 16.76
N LEU A 423 5.83 10.00 16.63
CA LEU A 423 5.03 10.64 17.68
C LEU A 423 3.55 10.30 17.61
N GLN A 424 2.87 10.45 18.74
CA GLN A 424 1.41 10.38 18.85
C GLN A 424 0.71 11.72 18.55
N SER A 425 1.42 12.62 17.87
CA SER A 425 0.92 13.94 17.52
C SER A 425 1.70 14.55 16.38
N VAL A 426 1.03 15.36 15.57
CA VAL A 426 1.66 16.24 14.58
C VAL A 426 0.97 17.61 14.60
N TYR A 427 1.73 18.66 14.32
CA TYR A 427 1.19 19.94 13.91
C TYR A 427 1.18 20.00 12.39
N LEU A 428 0.13 20.54 11.80
CA LEU A 428 0.04 20.66 10.34
C LEU A 428 0.91 21.84 9.88
N PRO A 429 1.92 21.61 9.02
CA PRO A 429 2.78 22.68 8.53
C PRO A 429 2.03 23.72 7.68
N PRO A 430 2.60 24.92 7.50
CA PRO A 430 1.98 25.96 6.69
C PRO A 430 1.61 25.50 5.28
N GLY A 431 0.41 25.89 4.83
CA GLY A 431 -0.10 25.58 3.49
C GLY A 431 -0.77 24.21 3.35
N VAL A 432 -0.75 23.35 4.39
CA VAL A 432 -1.52 22.09 4.40
C VAL A 432 -3.01 22.37 4.48
N LEU A 433 -3.43 23.19 5.46
CA LEU A 433 -4.80 23.66 5.58
C LEU A 433 -4.93 25.09 5.02
N GLN A 434 -6.00 25.32 4.25
CA GLN A 434 -6.32 26.61 3.66
C GLN A 434 -7.71 27.05 4.11
N ALA A 435 -7.87 28.35 4.38
CA ALA A 435 -9.16 28.92 4.76
C ALA A 435 -10.24 28.64 3.72
N GLY A 436 -11.45 28.33 4.17
CA GLY A 436 -12.59 28.00 3.32
C GLY A 436 -12.57 26.60 2.70
N GLN A 437 -11.57 25.77 2.99
CA GLN A 437 -11.49 24.37 2.53
C GLN A 437 -11.93 23.40 3.64
N THR A 438 -12.47 22.25 3.24
CA THR A 438 -12.89 21.17 4.16
C THR A 438 -11.98 19.97 4.00
N TYR A 439 -11.60 19.36 5.12
CA TYR A 439 -10.66 18.25 5.17
C TYR A 439 -11.17 17.10 6.02
N PHE A 440 -10.55 15.94 5.88
CA PHE A 440 -10.51 14.91 6.90
C PHE A 440 -9.10 14.30 6.95
N ALA A 441 -8.80 13.61 8.03
CA ALA A 441 -7.55 12.88 8.22
C ALA A 441 -7.79 11.38 8.36
N GLU A 442 -6.89 10.61 7.75
CA GLU A 442 -6.64 9.21 8.08
C GLU A 442 -5.38 9.12 8.94
N ILE A 443 -5.46 8.49 10.11
CA ILE A 443 -4.31 8.24 10.99
C ILE A 443 -4.07 6.74 11.02
N GLN A 444 -2.90 6.32 10.52
CA GLN A 444 -2.49 4.93 10.46
C GLN A 444 -1.51 4.64 11.59
N SER A 445 -1.80 3.62 12.40
CA SER A 445 -0.80 2.95 13.24
C SER A 445 -0.10 1.87 12.42
N TRP A 446 1.22 1.81 12.53
CA TRP A 446 2.05 0.81 11.85
C TRP A 446 2.82 -0.01 12.88
N TYR A 447 2.80 -1.33 12.72
CA TYR A 447 3.73 -2.24 13.38
C TYR A 447 4.67 -2.79 12.33
N GLN A 448 5.94 -2.38 12.38
CA GLN A 448 6.98 -2.83 11.46
C GLN A 448 8.36 -2.73 12.12
N PRO A 449 8.73 -3.67 13.02
CA PRO A 449 9.94 -3.55 13.84
C PRO A 449 11.24 -3.50 13.02
N GLY A 450 11.23 -3.98 11.78
CA GLY A 450 12.40 -3.96 10.89
C GLY A 450 12.60 -2.67 10.09
N SER A 451 11.78 -1.63 10.26
CA SER A 451 11.99 -0.34 9.57
C SER A 451 11.34 0.83 10.31
N ASP A 452 12.02 1.98 10.26
CA ASP A 452 11.51 3.25 10.78
C ASP A 452 10.95 4.10 9.62
N LEU A 453 9.63 4.28 9.57
CA LEU A 453 8.98 5.08 8.53
C LEU A 453 9.20 6.59 8.68
N ALA A 454 9.66 7.07 9.83
CA ALA A 454 9.94 8.49 10.06
C ALA A 454 11.29 8.91 9.47
N THR A 455 12.20 7.96 9.19
CA THR A 455 13.50 8.20 8.56
C THR A 455 13.68 7.45 7.24
N SER A 456 12.94 6.36 7.04
CA SER A 456 12.95 5.49 5.86
C SER A 456 11.55 5.19 5.33
N PRO A 457 10.82 6.20 4.80
CA PRO A 457 9.37 6.11 4.51
C PRO A 457 8.98 5.08 3.44
N PHE A 458 9.94 4.62 2.63
CA PHE A 458 9.72 3.65 1.55
C PHE A 458 10.24 2.25 1.87
N LYS A 459 10.96 2.07 2.98
CA LYS A 459 11.39 0.75 3.44
C LYS A 459 10.24 0.04 4.15
N ARG A 460 10.13 -1.25 3.91
CA ARG A 460 9.13 -2.13 4.51
C ARG A 460 9.84 -3.33 5.10
N ALA A 461 9.29 -3.96 6.11
CA ALA A 461 9.85 -5.18 6.68
C ALA A 461 8.72 -6.09 7.14
N LEU A 462 8.94 -7.40 7.13
CA LEU A 462 8.04 -8.37 7.76
C LEU A 462 8.52 -8.67 9.20
N PRO A 463 7.62 -8.99 10.14
CA PRO A 463 6.17 -8.86 10.02
C PRO A 463 5.76 -7.39 9.91
N ARG A 464 4.62 -7.17 9.24
CA ARG A 464 4.02 -5.84 9.11
C ARG A 464 2.55 -5.91 9.46
N ALA A 465 2.05 -4.91 10.15
CA ALA A 465 0.62 -4.69 10.27
C ALA A 465 0.30 -3.19 10.26
N ARG A 466 -0.93 -2.88 9.88
CA ARG A 466 -1.45 -1.52 9.84
C ARG A 466 -2.91 -1.49 10.25
N ALA A 467 -3.30 -0.46 10.98
CA ALA A 467 -4.70 -0.16 11.25
C ALA A 467 -4.96 1.33 11.11
N SER A 468 -6.09 1.69 10.50
CA SER A 468 -6.44 3.08 10.19
C SER A 468 -7.58 3.60 11.06
N VAL A 469 -7.51 4.89 11.41
CA VAL A 469 -8.61 5.71 11.94
C VAL A 469 -9.02 6.75 10.91
N LEU A 470 -10.32 6.95 10.74
CA LEU A 470 -10.90 8.02 9.92
C LEU A 470 -11.59 9.05 10.81
N THR A 471 -11.14 10.30 10.73
CA THR A 471 -11.74 11.44 11.46
C THR A 471 -13.05 11.92 10.83
N GLY A 472 -13.83 12.73 11.54
CA GLY A 472 -14.85 13.61 10.98
C GLY A 472 -14.25 14.68 10.07
N MET A 473 -15.11 15.50 9.46
CA MET A 473 -14.63 16.62 8.66
C MET A 473 -14.11 17.74 9.56
N PHE A 474 -13.09 18.47 9.13
CA PHE A 474 -12.66 19.69 9.79
C PHE A 474 -12.29 20.80 8.80
N SER A 475 -12.57 22.04 9.17
CA SER A 475 -12.22 23.23 8.40
C SER A 475 -11.55 24.29 9.27
N PRO A 476 -10.53 25.00 8.76
CA PRO A 476 -9.90 26.12 9.45
C PRO A 476 -10.86 27.15 10.00
#